data_AF-A0A2E2ER56-F1
#
_entry.id   AF-A0A2E2ER56-F1
#
_cell.length_a   1.000
_cell.length_b   1.000
_cell.length_c   1.000
_cell.angle_alpha   90.00
_cell.angle_beta   90.00
_cell.angle_gamma   90.00
#
_symmetry.space_group_name_H-M   'P 1'
#
loop_
_entity.id
_entity.type
_entity.pdbx_description
1 polymer ?
#
loop_
_entity_poly.entity_id
_entity_poly.type
_entity_poly.pdbx_seq_one_letter_code
_entity_poly.pdbx_strand_id
1 'polypeptide(L)' 'MFSNGQLIFGLLFFIVFVIIIGFQYRKNLKLHKQHYKGTIWILIAFIAFIGMIAAIKFIFM' A
#
# COMPACT_ATOMS: atom_id res chain seq x y z
N MET A 1 -25.71 -8.54 29.75
CA MET A 1 -26.76 -8.96 28.80
C MET A 1 -27.00 -7.75 27.90
N PHE A 2 -26.71 -7.85 26.61
CA PHE A 2 -26.90 -6.70 25.73
C PHE A 2 -28.40 -6.49 25.48
N SER A 3 -28.88 -5.26 25.64
CA SER A 3 -30.26 -4.94 25.28
C SER A 3 -30.42 -4.91 23.77
N ASN A 4 -31.66 -5.09 23.28
CA ASN A 4 -31.95 -5.00 21.84
C ASN A 4 -31.47 -3.66 21.25
N GLY A 5 -31.61 -2.56 21.99
CA GLY A 5 -31.11 -1.24 21.57
C GLY A 5 -29.58 -1.16 21.48
N GLN A 6 -28.85 -1.83 22.38
CA GLN A 6 -27.38 -1.89 22.33
C GLN A 6 -26.88 -2.67 21.13
N LEU A 7 -27.54 -3.77 20.77
CA LEU A 7 -27.21 -4.58 19.59
C LEU A 7 -27.45 -3.79 18.30
N ILE A 8 -28.58 -3.08 18.20
CA ILE A 8 -28.92 -2.25 17.04
C ILE A 8 -27.91 -1.09 16.89
N PHE A 9 -27.60 -0.40 17.99
CA PHE A 9 -26.61 0.67 18.00
C PHE A 9 -25.22 0.16 17.58
N GLY A 10 -24.78 -0.96 18.15
CA GLY A 10 -23.48 -1.56 17.83
C GLY A 10 -23.35 -1.95 16.35
N LEU A 11 -24.41 -2.52 15.77
CA LEU A 11 -24.44 -2.88 14.36
C LEU A 11 -24.39 -1.64 13.45
N LEU A 12 -25.19 -0.62 13.74
CA LEU A 12 -25.19 0.64 12.97
C LEU A 12 -23.85 1.37 13.06
N PHE A 13 -23.29 1.45 14.27
CA PHE A 13 -21.95 2.02 14.50
C PHE A 13 -20.88 1.27 13.70
N PHE A 14 -20.90 -0.06 13.75
CA PHE A 14 -19.94 -0.90 13.04
C PHE A 14 -20.00 -0.69 11.52
N ILE A 15 -21.21 -0.65 10.95
CA ILE A 15 -21.39 -0.41 9.50
C ILE A 15 -20.83 0.95 9.08
N VAL A 16 -21.19 2.02 9.81
CA VAL A 16 -20.69 3.38 9.53
C VAL A 16 -19.16 3.43 9.68
N PHE A 17 -18.62 2.81 10.73
CA PHE A 17 -17.18 2.76 10.98
C PHE A 17 -16.42 2.06 9.84
N VAL A 18 -16.89 0.89 9.40
CA VAL A 18 -16.27 0.14 8.29
C VAL A 18 -16.31 0.95 6.99
N ILE A 19 -17.42 1.64 6.70
CA ILE A 19 -17.54 2.48 5.50
C ILE A 19 -16.54 3.64 5.54
N ILE A 20 -16.44 4.36 6.66
CA ILE A 20 -15.53 5.50 6.83
C ILE A 20 -14.07 5.05 6.67
N ILE A 21 -13.68 3.98 7.38
CA ILE A 21 -12.32 3.44 7.30
C ILE A 21 -12.03 2.95 5.87
N GLY A 22 -12.94 2.21 5.25
CA GLY A 22 -12.80 1.74 3.87
C GLY A 22 -12.61 2.89 2.87
N PHE A 23 -13.36 3.98 3.02
CA PHE A 23 -13.21 5.18 2.20
C PHE A 23 -11.85 5.87 2.43
N GLN A 24 -11.43 6.00 3.69
CA GLN A 24 -10.15 6.61 4.05
C GLN A 24 -8.94 5.81 3.49
N TYR A 25 -9.00 4.48 3.52
CA TYR A 25 -7.98 3.62 2.91
C TYR A 25 -7.92 3.78 1.39
N ARG A 26 -9.07 3.84 0.71
CA ARG A 26 -9.08 4.10 -0.75
C ARG A 26 -8.48 5.45 -1.12
N LYS A 27 -8.71 6.49 -0.32
CA LYS A 27 -8.11 7.82 -0.52
C LYS A 27 -6.59 7.78 -0.34
N ASN A 28 -6.09 7.03 0.64
CA ASN A 28 -4.65 6.83 0.85
C ASN A 28 -3.98 6.00 -0.26
N LEU A 29 -4.68 5.04 -0.88
CA LEU A 29 -4.12 4.30 -2.02
C LEU A 29 -3.86 5.20 -3.23
N LYS A 30 -4.68 6.23 -3.45
CA LYS A 30 -4.42 7.24 -4.50
C LYS A 30 -3.17 8.07 -4.19
N LEU A 31 -2.92 8.42 -2.93
CA LEU A 31 -1.72 9.15 -2.49
C LEU A 31 -0.44 8.31 -2.61
N HIS A 32 -0.48 7.00 -2.28
CA HIS A 32 0.67 6.11 -2.51
C HIS A 32 1.03 6.02 -4.00
N LYS A 33 0.04 5.95 -4.90
CA LYS A 33 0.32 6.00 -6.35
C LYS A 33 0.80 7.37 -6.84
N GLN A 34 0.59 8.45 -6.09
CA GLN A 34 1.00 9.79 -6.51
C GLN A 34 2.42 10.13 -6.04
N HIS A 35 2.83 9.68 -4.85
CA HIS A 35 4.15 9.96 -4.29
C HIS A 35 5.24 8.94 -4.68
N TYR A 36 4.87 7.72 -5.07
CA TYR A 36 5.83 6.67 -5.47
C TYR A 36 5.87 6.44 -6.99
N LYS A 37 5.21 7.31 -7.78
CA LYS A 37 5.35 7.35 -9.24
C LYS A 37 6.78 7.78 -9.57
N GLY A 38 7.62 6.83 -9.99
CA GLY A 38 9.03 7.06 -10.32
C GLY A 38 10.02 6.22 -9.51
N THR A 39 9.63 5.77 -8.32
CA THR A 39 10.49 4.91 -7.47
C THR A 39 10.83 3.58 -8.15
N ILE A 40 9.90 3.05 -8.96
CA ILE A 40 10.14 1.82 -9.75
C ILE A 40 11.28 2.02 -10.76
N TRP A 41 11.40 3.20 -11.40
CA TRP A 41 12.50 3.49 -12.33
C TRP A 41 13.85 3.56 -11.61
N ILE A 42 13.88 4.13 -10.40
CA ILE A 42 15.07 4.17 -9.56
C ILE A 42 15.50 2.74 -9.16
N LEU A 43 14.53 1.90 -8.79
CA LEU A 43 14.79 0.49 -8.44
C LEU A 43 15.34 -0.29 -9.64
N ILE A 44 14.76 -0.12 -10.83
CA ILE A 44 15.23 -0.76 -12.06
C ILE A 44 16.66 -0.32 -12.39
N ALA A 45 16.96 0.99 -12.31
CA ALA A 45 18.30 1.52 -12.54
C ALA A 45 19.32 0.94 -11.54
N PHE A 46 18.93 0.82 -10.27
CA PHE A 46 19.80 0.25 -9.24
C PHE A 46 20.09 -1.24 -9.47
N ILE A 47 19.06 -2.04 -9.78
CA ILE A 47 19.23 -3.47 -10.11
C ILE A 47 20.08 -3.63 -11.38
N ALA A 48 19.83 -2.82 -12.41
CA ALA A 48 20.63 -2.83 -13.64
C ALA A 48 22.09 -2.47 -13.38
N PHE A 49 22.35 -1.49 -12.50
CA PHE A 49 23.71 -1.11 -12.10
C PHE A 49 24.45 -2.25 -11.39
N ILE A 50 23.80 -2.92 -10.44
CA ILE A 50 24.37 -4.11 -9.78
C ILE A 50 24.62 -5.22 -10.80
N GLY A 51 23.66 -5.47 -11.70
CA GLY A 51 23.79 -6.47 -12.76
C GLY A 51 24.94 -6.17 -13.71
N MET A 52 25.16 -4.90 -14.05
CA MET A 52 26.28 -4.45 -14.88
C MET A 52 27.63 -4.71 -14.19
N ILE A 53 27.76 -4.39 -12.91
CA ILE A 53 28.98 -4.68 -12.13
C ILE A 53 29.24 -6.19 -12.10
N ALA A 54 28.21 -6.99 -11.84
CA ALA A 54 28.32 -8.45 -11.85
C ALA A 54 28.74 -8.97 -13.23
N ALA A 55 28.14 -8.47 -14.31
CA ALA A 55 28.49 -8.84 -15.68
C ALA A 55 29.95 -8.50 -16.00
N ILE A 56 30.44 -7.32 -15.60
CA ILE A 56 31.85 -6.96 -15.76
C ILE A 56 32.76 -7.98 -15.06
N LYS A 57 32.44 -8.33 -13.82
CA LYS A 57 33.22 -9.28 -13.03
C LYS A 57 33.22 -10.72 -13.58
N PHE A 58 32.13 -11.18 -14.19
CA PHE A 58 32.03 -12.57 -14.67
C PHE A 58 32.37 -12.74 -16.17
N ILE A 59 32.25 -11.69 -16.97
CA ILE A 59 32.50 -11.73 -18.41
C ILE A 59 33.92 -11.25 -18.74
N PHE A 60 34.43 -10.24 -18.03
CA PHE A 60 35.68 -9.55 -18.38
C PHE A 60 36.81 -9.73 -17.36
N MET A 61 36.54 -10.34 -16.21
CA MET A 61 37.53 -10.65 -15.17
C MET A 61 37.47 -12.13 -14.81
#